data_AF-A0A8C2JKT9-F1
#
_entry.id   AF-A0A8C2JKT9-F1
#
_cell.length_a   1.000
_cell.length_b   1.000
_cell.length_c   1.000
_cell.angle_alpha   90.00
_cell.angle_beta   90.00
_cell.angle_gamma   90.00
#
_symmetry.space_group_name_H-M   'P 1'
#
loop_
_entity.id
_entity.type
_entity.pdbx_description
1 polymer ?
#
loop_
_entity_poly.entity_id
_entity_poly.type
_entity_poly.pdbx_seq_one_letter_code
_entity_poly.pdbx_strand_id
1 'polypeptide(L)'
;EDGEWCDREIDEKEVEEAIGGLKSGKSPGSDGIGIEWYKTYREGVAPILVKVFKEIERTGIVQDRMVEGVIALVYKKGNRLDIGNYRPISILTKVLANRV
;
A
#
# COMPACT_ATOMS: atom_id res chain seq x y z
N GLU A 1 6.20 -25.71 -2.72
CA GLU A 1 5.87 -25.28 -1.36
C GLU A 1 5.45 -23.82 -1.33
N ASP A 2 6.20 -22.89 -1.92
CA ASP A 2 5.79 -21.45 -1.96
C ASP A 2 4.57 -21.14 -2.84
N GLY A 3 4.30 -21.93 -3.89
CA GLY A 3 3.15 -21.72 -4.79
C GLY A 3 1.79 -21.89 -4.09
N GLU A 4 1.66 -22.91 -3.23
CA GLU A 4 0.41 -23.17 -2.50
C GLU A 4 0.03 -22.06 -1.52
N TRP A 5 1.02 -21.30 -1.01
CA TRP A 5 0.74 -20.15 -0.13
C TRP A 5 0.12 -18.98 -0.88
N CYS A 6 0.53 -18.75 -2.13
CA CYS A 6 0.02 -17.67 -2.97
C CYS A 6 -1.33 -18.00 -3.62
N ASP A 7 -1.60 -19.29 -3.85
CA ASP A 7 -2.82 -19.78 -4.52
C ASP A 7 -4.03 -19.96 -3.58
N ARG A 8 -3.84 -19.74 -2.27
CA ARG A 8 -4.92 -19.82 -1.27
C ARG A 8 -5.81 -18.58 -1.34
N GLU A 9 -7.10 -18.75 -1.04
CA GLU A 9 -8.01 -17.61 -0.92
C GLU A 9 -7.54 -16.63 0.16
N ILE A 10 -7.66 -15.33 -0.15
CA ILE A 10 -7.38 -14.26 0.80
C ILE A 10 -8.42 -14.29 1.92
N ASP A 11 -7.95 -14.47 3.15
CA ASP A 11 -8.77 -14.44 4.35
C ASP A 11 -8.57 -13.14 5.17
N GLU A 12 -9.51 -12.87 6.08
CA GLU A 12 -9.49 -11.64 6.89
C GLU A 12 -8.29 -11.60 7.84
N LYS A 13 -7.87 -12.75 8.37
CA LYS A 13 -6.77 -12.86 9.31
C LYS A 13 -5.44 -12.50 8.65
N GLU A 14 -5.21 -12.96 7.41
CA GLU A 14 -4.07 -12.60 6.59
C GLU A 14 -4.00 -11.09 6.37
N VAL A 15 -5.14 -10.45 6.09
CA VAL A 15 -5.21 -9.00 5.89
C VAL A 15 -4.94 -8.25 7.20
N GLU A 16 -5.51 -8.70 8.33
CA GLU A 16 -5.24 -8.10 9.63
C GLU A 16 -3.77 -8.21 10.04
N GLU A 17 -3.16 -9.38 9.84
CA GLU A 17 -1.73 -9.62 10.10
C GLU A 17 -0.86 -8.73 9.20
N ALA A 18 -1.21 -8.62 7.92
CA ALA A 18 -0.52 -7.74 6.98
C ALA A 18 -0.60 -6.26 7.40
N ILE A 19 -1.77 -5.78 7.85
CA ILE A 19 -1.95 -4.44 8.40
C ILE A 19 -1.11 -4.25 9.67
N GLY A 20 -1.10 -5.24 10.56
CA GLY A 20 -0.31 -5.23 11.79
C GLY A 20 1.20 -5.10 11.53
N GLY A 21 1.69 -5.76 10.47
CA GLY A 21 3.09 -5.72 10.04
C GLY A 21 3.54 -4.40 9.39
N LEU A 22 2.62 -3.49 9.05
CA LEU A 22 2.97 -2.21 8.44
C LEU A 22 3.84 -1.36 9.37
N LYS A 23 4.90 -0.74 8.83
CA LYS A 23 5.73 0.18 9.61
C LYS A 23 5.00 1.50 9.85
N SER A 24 4.86 1.89 11.11
CA SER A 24 4.24 3.16 11.53
C SER A 24 5.04 4.39 11.08
N GLY A 25 4.39 5.55 11.06
CA GLY A 25 5.03 6.85 10.75
C GLY A 25 5.37 7.08 9.27
N LYS A 26 4.76 6.32 8.34
CA LYS A 26 4.88 6.60 6.90
C LYS A 26 3.85 7.64 6.46
N SER A 27 4.20 8.43 5.46
CA SER A 27 3.28 9.38 4.82
C SER A 27 2.10 8.65 4.16
N PRO A 28 0.87 9.18 4.28
CA PRO A 28 -0.31 8.63 3.62
C PRO A 28 -0.18 8.69 2.09
N GLY A 29 -0.95 7.88 1.39
CA GLY A 29 -1.05 7.92 -0.08
C GLY A 29 -1.86 9.14 -0.56
N SER A 30 -2.24 9.13 -1.85
CA SER A 30 -3.16 10.12 -2.42
C SER A 30 -4.53 10.11 -1.76
N ASP A 31 -4.93 8.99 -1.15
CA ASP A 31 -6.15 8.83 -0.36
C ASP A 31 -6.16 9.59 0.98
N GLY A 32 -5.01 10.07 1.46
CA GLY A 32 -4.87 10.72 2.76
C GLY A 32 -5.00 9.78 3.97
N ILE A 33 -5.14 8.46 3.77
CA ILE A 33 -5.33 7.51 4.86
C ILE A 33 -3.97 7.02 5.35
N GLY A 34 -3.67 7.31 6.63
CA GLY A 34 -2.43 6.91 7.28
C GLY A 34 -2.44 5.46 7.74
N ILE A 35 -1.24 4.88 7.91
CA ILE A 35 -1.08 3.50 8.44
C ILE A 35 -1.71 3.33 9.81
N GLU A 36 -1.64 4.36 10.67
CA GLU A 36 -2.23 4.30 12.01
C GLU A 36 -3.74 4.09 11.95
N TRP A 37 -4.42 4.70 10.97
CA TRP A 37 -5.86 4.48 10.78
C TRP A 37 -6.15 3.01 10.46
N TYR A 38 -5.41 2.41 9.54
CA TYR A 38 -5.57 0.98 9.22
C TYR A 38 -5.31 0.09 10.43
N LYS A 39 -4.27 0.39 11.22
CA LYS A 39 -3.97 -0.37 12.44
C LYS A 39 -5.05 -0.24 13.51
N THR A 40 -5.60 0.96 13.70
CA THR A 40 -6.67 1.24 14.67
C THR A 40 -7.97 0.54 14.29
N TYR A 41 -8.33 0.54 13.01
CA TYR A 41 -9.62 0.01 12.53
C TYR A 41 -9.51 -1.33 11.79
N ARG A 42 -8.42 -2.09 12.04
CA ARG A 42 -8.09 -3.30 11.25
C ARG A 42 -9.23 -4.31 11.18
N GLU A 43 -9.91 -4.56 12.30
CA GLU A 43 -11.00 -5.55 12.41
C GLU A 43 -12.21 -5.14 11.55
N GLY A 44 -12.48 -3.83 11.42
CA GLY A 44 -13.58 -3.33 10.59
C GLY A 44 -13.20 -3.21 9.11
N VAL A 45 -11.93 -2.99 8.81
CA VAL A 45 -11.44 -2.71 7.45
C VAL A 45 -11.04 -3.99 6.71
N ALA A 46 -10.50 -4.99 7.41
CA ALA A 46 -10.12 -6.28 6.84
C ALA A 46 -11.21 -6.94 5.98
N PRO A 47 -12.47 -7.11 6.44
CA PRO A 47 -13.52 -7.72 5.62
C PRO A 47 -13.87 -6.93 4.35
N ILE A 48 -13.66 -5.60 4.37
CA ILE A 48 -13.86 -4.75 3.19
C ILE A 48 -12.72 -5.00 2.19
N LEU A 49 -11.48 -5.03 2.68
CA LEU A 49 -10.30 -5.25 1.85
C LEU A 49 -10.29 -6.64 1.21
N VAL A 50 -10.70 -7.69 1.94
CA VAL A 50 -10.84 -9.04 1.39
C VAL A 50 -11.78 -9.04 0.19
N LYS A 51 -12.95 -8.38 0.29
CA LYS A 51 -13.90 -8.29 -0.83
C LYS A 51 -13.29 -7.58 -2.03
N VAL A 52 -12.55 -6.51 -1.79
CA VAL A 52 -11.85 -5.77 -2.86
C VAL A 52 -10.79 -6.64 -3.52
N PHE A 53 -9.96 -7.34 -2.76
CA PHE A 53 -8.91 -8.19 -3.30
C PHE A 53 -9.46 -9.38 -4.08
N LYS A 54 -10.53 -10.02 -3.58
CA LYS A 54 -11.24 -11.08 -4.31
C LYS A 54 -11.81 -10.59 -5.64
N GLU A 55 -12.33 -9.37 -5.67
CA GLU A 55 -12.85 -8.78 -6.91
C GLU A 55 -11.71 -8.44 -7.90
N ILE A 56 -10.58 -7.95 -7.41
CA ILE A 56 -9.37 -7.72 -8.22
C ILE A 56 -8.87 -9.05 -8.80
N GLU A 57 -8.79 -10.11 -8.01
CA GLU A 57 -8.38 -11.45 -8.45
C GLU A 57 -9.35 -12.02 -9.50
N ARG A 58 -10.66 -11.85 -9.30
CA ARG A 58 -11.69 -12.31 -10.22
C ARG A 58 -11.68 -11.56 -11.56
N THR A 59 -11.42 -10.26 -11.54
CA THR A 59 -11.52 -9.40 -12.74
C THR A 59 -10.17 -9.17 -13.42
N GLY A 60 -9.06 -9.32 -12.69
CA GLY A 60 -7.73 -8.89 -13.11
C GLY A 60 -7.56 -7.36 -13.16
N ILE A 61 -8.51 -6.59 -12.63
CA ILE A 61 -8.55 -5.13 -12.77
C ILE A 61 -8.34 -4.49 -11.39
N VAL A 62 -7.34 -3.61 -11.29
CA VAL A 62 -7.14 -2.72 -10.15
C VAL A 62 -7.73 -1.35 -10.47
N GLN A 63 -8.38 -0.71 -9.50
CA GLN A 63 -8.93 0.64 -9.71
C GLN A 63 -7.81 1.68 -9.94
N ASP A 64 -8.01 2.63 -10.85
CA ASP A 64 -6.98 3.62 -11.20
C ASP A 64 -6.50 4.45 -9.99
N ARG A 65 -7.41 4.84 -9.11
CA ARG A 65 -7.06 5.58 -7.87
C ARG A 65 -6.18 4.78 -6.92
N MET A 66 -6.28 3.47 -6.98
CA MET A 66 -5.54 2.56 -6.12
C MET A 66 -4.06 2.53 -6.52
N VAL A 67 -3.74 2.70 -7.80
CA VAL A 67 -2.36 2.77 -8.32
C VAL A 67 -1.81 4.20 -8.40
N GLU A 68 -2.59 5.20 -8.00
CA GLU A 68 -2.15 6.60 -8.00
C GLU A 68 -1.06 6.84 -6.95
N GLY A 69 0.02 7.51 -7.36
CA GLY A 69 1.16 7.79 -6.52
C GLY A 69 1.60 9.24 -6.62
N VAL A 70 1.98 9.82 -5.47
CA VAL A 70 2.59 11.15 -5.43
C VAL A 70 4.10 11.00 -5.51
N ILE A 71 4.73 11.66 -6.49
CA ILE A 71 6.18 11.73 -6.60
C ILE A 71 6.66 12.96 -5.82
N ALA A 72 7.39 12.73 -4.74
CA ALA A 72 8.05 13.77 -3.95
C ALA A 72 9.56 13.78 -4.22
N LEU A 73 10.14 14.96 -4.44
CA LEU A 73 11.58 15.12 -4.61
C LEU A 73 12.23 15.38 -3.24
N VAL A 74 13.10 14.45 -2.82
CA VAL A 74 13.87 14.59 -1.57
C VAL A 74 15.30 14.98 -1.90
N TYR A 75 15.72 16.14 -1.42
CA TYR A 75 17.09 16.64 -1.57
C TYR A 75 18.09 15.68 -0.91
N LYS A 76 19.16 15.34 -1.63
CA LYS A 76 20.22 14.45 -1.14
C LYS A 76 21.45 15.23 -0.67
N LYS A 77 22.14 15.94 -1.57
CA LYS A 77 23.36 16.74 -1.32
C LYS A 77 23.76 17.56 -2.56
N GLY A 78 24.57 18.61 -2.42
CA GLY A 78 25.10 19.39 -3.54
C GLY A 78 24.35 20.71 -3.78
N ASN A 79 24.29 21.15 -5.03
CA ASN A 79 23.57 22.37 -5.41
C ASN A 79 22.06 22.11 -5.46
N ARG A 80 21.28 22.91 -4.73
CA ARG A 80 19.81 22.82 -4.71
C ARG A 80 19.13 23.23 -6.01
N LEU A 81 19.83 23.94 -6.88
CA LEU A 81 19.32 24.32 -8.21
C LEU A 81 19.53 23.22 -9.26
N ASP A 82 20.28 22.18 -8.93
CA ASP A 82 20.52 21.05 -9.82
C ASP A 82 19.60 19.88 -9.45
N ILE A 83 18.70 19.53 -10.37
CA ILE A 83 17.71 18.47 -10.20
C ILE A 83 18.35 17.10 -9.96
N GLY A 84 19.58 16.86 -10.44
CA GLY A 84 20.31 15.62 -10.22
C GLY A 84 20.67 15.37 -8.75
N ASN A 85 20.58 16.40 -7.90
CA ASN A 85 20.83 16.33 -6.47
C ASN A 85 19.59 15.91 -5.64
N TYR A 86 18.47 15.61 -6.30
CA TYR A 86 17.24 15.15 -5.68
C TYR A 86 16.97 13.69 -5.99
N ARG A 87 16.32 13.00 -5.07
CA ARG A 87 15.81 11.63 -5.24
C ARG A 87 14.29 11.67 -5.37
N PRO A 88 13.71 11.17 -6.46
CA PRO A 88 12.27 10.97 -6.51
C PRO A 88 11.89 9.81 -5.59
N ILE A 89 10.84 10.00 -4.78
CA ILE A 89 10.21 8.97 -3.97
C ILE A 89 8.74 8.93 -4.35
N SER A 90 8.25 7.75 -4.72
CA SER A 90 6.84 7.52 -4.99
C SER A 90 6.12 7.13 -3.71
N ILE A 91 5.05 7.84 -3.38
CA ILE A 91 4.18 7.59 -2.24
C ILE A 91 2.87 7.03 -2.77
N LEU A 92 2.64 5.73 -2.57
CA LEU A 92 1.42 5.02 -2.95
C LEU A 92 0.48 4.83 -1.76
N THR A 93 -0.79 4.55 -2.06
CA THR A 93 -1.76 4.00 -1.12
C THR A 93 -1.24 2.71 -0.49
N LYS A 94 -1.36 2.59 0.84
CA LYS A 94 -0.66 1.56 1.62
C LYS A 94 -1.27 0.17 1.53
N VAL A 95 -2.55 0.09 1.19
CA VAL A 95 -3.32 -1.15 1.13
C VAL A 95 -2.84 -2.09 0.02
N LEU A 96 -2.24 -1.57 -1.05
CA LEU A 96 -1.79 -2.38 -2.19
C LEU A 96 -0.31 -2.76 -2.14
N ALA A 97 0.51 -2.00 -1.41
CA ALA A 97 1.96 -2.05 -1.55
C ALA A 97 2.62 -3.35 -1.07
N ASN A 98 1.85 -4.30 -0.51
CA ASN A 98 2.36 -5.55 0.07
C ASN A 98 1.95 -6.81 -0.72
N ARG A 99 1.26 -6.70 -1.87
CA ARG A 99 0.91 -7.87 -2.71
C ARG A 99 1.19 -7.68 -4.22
N VAL A 100 1.76 -6.55 -4.62
CA VAL A 100 2.26 -6.31 -6.00
C VAL A 100 3.76 -6.59 -6.06
#